data_AF-A0A7X5Y3T2-F1
#
_entry.id   AF-A0A7X5Y3T2-F1
#
_cell.length_a   1.000
_cell.length_b   1.000
_cell.length_c   1.000
_cell.angle_alpha   90.00
_cell.angle_beta   90.00
_cell.angle_gamma   90.00
#
_symmetry.space_group_name_H-M   'P 1'
#
loop_
_entity.id
_entity.type
_entity.pdbx_description
1 polymer ?
#
loop_
_entity_poly.entity_id
_entity_poly.type
_entity_poly.pdbx_seq_one_letter_code
_entity_poly.pdbx_strand_id
1 'polypeptide(L)'
;MFVDGAPVPQDLLSNGPTDLWDAAQVEIFRGPQSTLQGLNALAGAVHIRTEEPSFDWRLKGQATVASFNTTQFAVAGGGPLIGDQLAFRISAEKRDSDGFIYNITRRAPENPVNSISLRGKLLWTPAMLSGFEARLNYHHFHTKGGYRFTYADRNQPDYQDNPTNSSNDPNSSDVDADQATLDLRYRLGGGFSLTAL
;
A
#
# COMPACT_ATOMS: atom_id res chain seq x y z
N MET A 1 10.25 -4.98 2.42
CA MET A 1 9.52 -3.69 2.42
C MET A 1 8.51 -3.74 3.54
N PHE A 2 8.24 -2.60 4.18
CA PHE A 2 7.28 -2.47 5.27
C PHE A 2 6.32 -1.32 5.00
N VAL A 3 5.07 -1.48 5.39
CA VAL A 3 4.03 -0.43 5.37
C VAL A 3 3.47 -0.34 6.78
N ASP A 4 3.59 0.82 7.43
CA ASP A 4 3.12 1.06 8.80
C ASP A 4 3.58 -0.02 9.81
N GLY A 5 4.82 -0.48 9.64
CA GLY A 5 5.44 -1.53 10.46
C GLY A 5 5.12 -2.97 10.03
N ALA A 6 4.09 -3.18 9.20
CA ALA A 6 3.75 -4.51 8.69
C ALA A 6 4.70 -4.94 7.56
N PRO A 7 5.27 -6.15 7.58
CA PRO A 7 6.03 -6.67 6.47
C PRO A 7 5.12 -6.92 5.27
N VAL A 8 5.54 -6.49 4.08
CA VAL A 8 4.85 -6.78 2.82
C VAL A 8 5.43 -8.08 2.23
N PRO A 9 4.65 -9.17 2.14
CA PRO A 9 5.11 -10.44 1.55
C PRO A 9 5.46 -10.30 0.08
N GLN A 10 6.28 -11.24 -0.42
CA GLN A 10 6.78 -11.21 -1.80
C GLN A 10 5.68 -11.18 -2.88
N ASP A 11 4.52 -11.78 -2.62
CA ASP A 11 3.39 -11.80 -3.55
C ASP A 11 2.71 -10.42 -3.66
N LEU A 12 2.75 -9.64 -2.58
CA LEU A 12 2.30 -8.24 -2.56
C LEU A 12 3.35 -7.26 -3.09
N LEU A 13 4.61 -7.65 -3.27
CA LEU A 13 5.60 -6.76 -3.90
C LEU A 13 5.40 -6.60 -5.41
N SER A 14 4.75 -7.57 -6.07
CA SER A 14 4.48 -7.49 -7.50
C SER A 14 3.15 -6.88 -7.88
N ASN A 15 2.14 -7.18 -7.08
CA ASN A 15 0.75 -6.88 -7.39
C ASN A 15 0.07 -6.15 -6.22
N GLY A 16 0.81 -5.84 -5.15
CA GLY A 16 0.25 -5.23 -3.95
C GLY A 16 0.18 -3.70 -4.01
N PRO A 17 -0.24 -3.08 -2.91
CA PRO A 17 -0.50 -1.64 -2.84
C PRO A 17 0.82 -0.86 -2.76
N THR A 18 1.38 -0.52 -3.92
CA THR A 18 2.55 0.36 -4.03
C THR A 18 2.19 1.83 -4.16
N ASP A 19 0.90 2.15 -4.23
CA ASP A 19 0.43 3.52 -4.41
C ASP A 19 0.74 4.37 -3.18
N LEU A 20 1.44 5.49 -3.42
CA LEU A 20 1.96 6.38 -2.40
C LEU A 20 1.09 7.62 -2.19
N TRP A 21 -0.12 7.66 -2.76
CA TRP A 21 -0.93 8.87 -2.76
C TRP A 21 -1.30 9.35 -1.34
N ASP A 22 -1.41 8.44 -0.36
CA ASP A 22 -1.62 8.74 1.07
C ASP A 22 -0.40 8.40 1.94
N ALA A 23 0.79 8.37 1.35
CA ALA A 23 2.04 8.20 2.08
C ALA A 23 2.48 9.54 2.68
N ALA A 24 2.90 9.52 3.95
CA ALA A 24 3.55 10.64 4.60
C ALA A 24 5.06 10.63 4.31
N GLN A 25 5.67 9.43 4.28
CA GLN A 25 7.12 9.29 4.14
C GLN A 25 7.51 7.94 3.55
N VAL A 26 8.59 7.94 2.76
CA VAL A 26 9.30 6.74 2.32
C VAL A 26 10.75 6.81 2.77
N GLU A 27 11.23 5.80 3.47
CA GLU A 27 12.61 5.69 3.95
C GLU A 27 13.31 4.49 3.30
N ILE A 28 14.56 4.68 2.87
CA ILE A 28 15.34 3.66 2.19
C ILE A 28 16.64 3.41 2.97
N PHE A 29 16.77 2.20 3.50
CA PHE A 29 17.97 1.73 4.19
C PHE A 29 18.83 0.93 3.21
N ARG A 30 20.04 1.41 2.96
CA ARG A 30 20.99 0.78 2.04
C ARG A 30 21.89 -0.21 2.78
N GLY A 31 22.03 -1.41 2.22
CA GLY A 31 22.87 -2.48 2.79
C GLY A 31 22.14 -3.37 3.82
N PRO A 32 22.76 -4.47 4.27
CA PRO A 32 22.09 -5.48 5.08
C PRO A 32 21.50 -4.91 6.38
N GLN A 33 20.21 -5.18 6.64
CA GLN A 33 19.47 -4.78 7.85
C GLN A 33 18.94 -5.99 8.64
N SER A 34 19.60 -7.15 8.57
CA SER A 34 19.10 -8.41 9.15
C SER A 34 18.95 -8.37 10.68
N THR A 35 19.72 -7.55 11.38
CA THR A 35 19.67 -7.41 12.85
C THR A 35 18.46 -6.63 13.34
N LEU A 36 18.00 -5.62 12.59
CA LEU A 36 16.87 -4.78 12.96
C LEU A 36 15.55 -5.21 12.32
N GLN A 37 15.61 -5.92 11.18
CA GLN A 37 14.44 -6.16 10.33
C GLN A 37 14.22 -7.62 9.90
N GLY A 38 15.03 -8.54 10.44
CA GLY A 38 14.86 -9.98 10.23
C GLY A 38 15.28 -10.48 8.83
N LEU A 39 14.78 -11.67 8.47
CA LEU A 39 15.23 -12.48 7.31
C LEU A 39 15.08 -11.79 5.95
N ASN A 40 14.27 -10.73 5.83
CA ASN A 40 13.91 -10.10 4.55
C ASN A 40 14.72 -8.85 4.19
N ALA A 41 15.84 -8.60 4.86
CA ALA A 41 16.55 -7.31 4.76
C ALA A 41 18.03 -7.42 4.33
N LEU A 42 18.44 -8.53 3.71
CA LEU A 42 19.84 -8.78 3.33
C LEU A 42 20.38 -7.74 2.31
N ALA A 43 19.52 -7.24 1.43
CA ALA A 43 19.86 -6.24 0.41
C ALA A 43 19.55 -4.79 0.83
N GLY A 44 18.95 -4.59 2.01
CA GLY A 44 18.37 -3.32 2.44
C GLY A 44 16.90 -3.43 2.81
N ALA A 45 16.30 -2.29 3.16
CA ALA A 45 14.89 -2.20 3.51
C ALA A 45 14.26 -0.89 2.99
N VAL A 46 12.99 -0.97 2.62
CA VAL A 46 12.15 0.19 2.27
C VAL A 46 11.00 0.24 3.27
N HIS A 47 10.81 1.39 3.90
CA HIS A 47 9.73 1.68 4.84
C HIS A 47 8.82 2.73 4.25
N ILE A 48 7.53 2.43 4.24
CA ILE A 48 6.49 3.38 3.89
C ILE A 48 5.68 3.65 5.14
N ARG A 49 5.55 4.93 5.52
CA ARG A 49 4.63 5.37 6.55
C ARG A 49 3.50 6.11 5.88
N THR A 50 2.27 5.63 6.08
CA THR A 50 1.08 6.34 5.62
C THR A 50 0.69 7.41 6.64
N GLU A 51 -0.06 8.42 6.17
CA GLU A 51 -0.50 9.53 7.02
C GLU A 51 -1.13 9.05 8.33
N GLU A 52 -0.78 9.71 9.44
CA GLU A 52 -1.25 9.34 10.78
C GLU A 52 -2.63 9.98 11.07
N PRO A 53 -3.42 9.41 12.00
CA PRO A 53 -4.54 10.13 12.58
C PRO A 53 -4.12 11.47 13.18
N SER A 54 -5.01 12.45 13.09
CA SER A 54 -4.79 13.83 13.55
C SER A 54 -5.99 14.28 14.38
N PHE A 55 -5.74 15.09 15.42
CA PHE A 55 -6.80 15.74 16.19
C PHE A 55 -7.44 16.94 15.48
N ASP A 56 -6.87 17.35 14.35
CA ASP A 56 -7.51 18.25 13.39
C ASP A 56 -8.21 17.47 12.29
N TRP A 57 -9.39 17.94 11.88
CA TRP A 57 -10.08 17.45 10.69
C TRP A 57 -9.25 17.71 9.43
N ARG A 58 -8.94 16.65 8.68
CA ARG A 58 -8.23 16.74 7.39
C ARG A 58 -8.94 15.87 6.36
N LEU A 59 -8.98 16.37 5.12
CA LEU A 59 -9.53 15.67 3.96
C LEU A 59 -8.60 15.87 2.78
N LYS A 60 -8.38 14.81 2.01
CA LYS A 60 -7.59 14.77 0.79
C LYS A 60 -8.32 13.92 -0.24
N GLY A 61 -8.31 14.35 -1.49
CA GLY A 61 -8.84 13.58 -2.61
C GLY A 61 -7.93 13.67 -3.82
N GLN A 62 -7.93 12.62 -4.64
CA GLN A 62 -7.22 12.55 -5.91
C GLN A 62 -8.08 11.83 -6.95
N ALA A 63 -8.10 12.37 -8.17
CA ALA A 63 -8.68 11.71 -9.33
C ALA A 63 -7.65 11.75 -10.47
N THR A 64 -7.46 10.62 -11.15
CA THR A 64 -6.50 10.47 -12.24
C THR A 64 -7.18 9.84 -13.45
N VAL A 65 -6.91 10.39 -14.62
CA VAL A 65 -7.23 9.81 -15.93
C VAL A 65 -5.95 9.78 -16.74
N ALA A 66 -5.61 8.63 -17.31
CA ALA A 66 -4.37 8.43 -18.07
C ALA A 66 -4.57 7.47 -19.24
N SER A 67 -3.49 7.23 -20.01
CA SER A 67 -3.45 6.27 -21.11
C SER A 67 -3.94 4.86 -20.70
N PHE A 68 -4.28 4.04 -21.69
CA PHE A 68 -4.76 2.67 -21.48
C PHE A 68 -6.05 2.59 -20.66
N ASN A 69 -6.96 3.55 -20.90
CA ASN A 69 -8.22 3.71 -20.17
C ASN A 69 -8.04 3.70 -18.65
N THR A 70 -6.91 4.23 -18.16
CA THR A 70 -6.60 4.20 -16.74
C THR A 70 -7.40 5.26 -16.01
N THR A 71 -8.11 4.84 -14.97
CA THR A 71 -8.79 5.73 -14.02
C THR A 71 -8.41 5.35 -12.60
N GLN A 72 -8.25 6.35 -11.73
CA GLN A 72 -7.99 6.15 -10.31
C GLN A 72 -8.68 7.22 -9.50
N PHE A 73 -9.37 6.79 -8.44
CA PHE A 73 -10.04 7.66 -7.50
C PHE A 73 -9.57 7.30 -6.10
N ALA A 74 -9.15 8.31 -5.35
CA ALA A 74 -8.64 8.13 -4.00
C ALA A 74 -9.14 9.23 -3.07
N VAL A 75 -9.49 8.87 -1.84
CA VAL A 75 -10.00 9.80 -0.82
C VAL A 75 -9.56 9.37 0.57
N ALA A 76 -9.04 10.31 1.35
CA ALA A 76 -8.60 10.06 2.71
C ALA A 76 -9.05 11.19 3.60
N GLY A 77 -9.51 10.83 4.78
CA GLY A 77 -9.96 11.80 5.76
C GLY A 77 -9.82 11.26 7.16
N GLY A 78 -9.74 12.17 8.11
CA GLY A 78 -9.57 11.82 9.52
C GLY A 78 -9.75 13.03 10.40
N GLY A 79 -9.85 12.77 11.70
CA GLY A 79 -10.08 13.80 12.71
C GLY A 79 -10.29 13.17 14.09
N PRO A 80 -10.71 13.98 15.07
CA PRO A 80 -10.99 13.52 16.42
C PRO A 80 -12.34 12.76 16.47
N LEU A 81 -12.34 11.58 17.09
CA LEU A 81 -13.55 10.89 17.57
C LEU A 81 -13.92 11.32 18.99
N ILE A 82 -12.91 11.50 19.85
CA ILE A 82 -13.03 12.04 21.20
C ILE A 82 -11.93 13.09 21.34
N GLY A 83 -12.31 14.33 21.66
CA GLY A 83 -11.40 15.49 21.70
C GLY A 83 -10.06 15.16 22.37
N ASP A 84 -8.98 15.41 21.65
CA ASP A 84 -7.57 15.21 22.04
C ASP A 84 -7.20 13.84 22.64
N GLN A 85 -8.09 12.85 22.54
CA GLN A 85 -7.91 11.53 23.15
C GLN A 85 -8.03 10.39 22.15
N LEU A 86 -8.93 10.47 21.18
CA LEU A 86 -9.10 9.44 20.17
C LEU A 86 -9.24 10.11 18.80
N ALA A 87 -8.33 9.79 17.87
CA ALA A 87 -8.38 10.23 16.50
C ALA A 87 -8.42 9.05 15.55
N PHE A 88 -8.98 9.27 14.35
CA PHE A 88 -9.06 8.26 13.31
C PHE A 88 -8.56 8.81 11.97
N ARG A 89 -8.19 7.88 11.09
CA ARG A 89 -7.98 8.15 9.66
C ARG A 89 -8.53 6.98 8.85
N ILE A 90 -9.23 7.30 7.77
CA ILE A 90 -9.65 6.34 6.75
C ILE A 90 -9.09 6.81 5.41
N SER A 91 -8.61 5.86 4.60
CA SER A 91 -8.12 6.09 3.25
C SER A 91 -8.68 5.00 2.34
N ALA A 92 -9.28 5.39 1.22
CA ALA A 92 -9.80 4.48 0.22
C ALA A 92 -9.27 4.87 -1.16
N GLU A 93 -8.98 3.86 -1.96
CA GLU A 93 -8.48 4.02 -3.32
C GLU A 93 -9.02 2.92 -4.22
N LYS A 94 -9.47 3.30 -5.42
CA LYS A 94 -9.88 2.41 -6.51
C LYS A 94 -9.07 2.76 -7.74
N ARG A 95 -8.50 1.76 -8.40
CA ARG A 95 -7.79 1.92 -9.68
C ARG A 95 -8.22 0.86 -10.69
N ASP A 96 -8.49 1.32 -11.90
CA ASP A 96 -8.86 0.52 -13.06
C ASP A 96 -7.97 0.89 -14.25
N SER A 97 -7.45 -0.08 -14.98
CA SER A 97 -6.57 0.13 -16.14
C SER A 97 -6.62 -1.10 -17.05
N ASP A 98 -6.63 -0.90 -18.37
CA ASP A 98 -6.48 -2.00 -19.32
C ASP A 98 -5.05 -2.56 -19.35
N GLY A 99 -4.08 -1.79 -18.84
CA GLY A 99 -2.67 -2.11 -18.97
C GLY A 99 -2.14 -1.83 -20.38
N PHE A 100 -0.83 -1.95 -20.51
CA PHE A 100 -0.11 -1.53 -21.72
C PHE A 100 0.15 -2.67 -22.71
N ILE A 101 -0.09 -3.93 -22.33
CA ILE A 101 0.13 -5.11 -23.18
C ILE A 101 -1.20 -5.57 -23.77
N TYR A 102 -1.26 -5.69 -25.09
CA TYR A 102 -2.45 -6.16 -25.79
C TYR A 102 -2.27 -7.57 -26.35
N ASN A 103 -3.24 -8.46 -26.12
CA ASN A 103 -3.21 -9.81 -26.69
C ASN A 103 -3.85 -9.83 -28.08
N ILE A 104 -3.04 -10.09 -29.11
CA ILE A 104 -3.49 -10.11 -30.51
C ILE A 104 -4.29 -11.35 -30.88
N THR A 105 -4.07 -12.47 -30.19
CA THR A 105 -4.74 -13.76 -30.43
C THR A 105 -6.14 -13.75 -29.82
N ARG A 106 -6.26 -13.30 -28.57
CA ARG A 106 -7.51 -13.22 -27.79
C ARG A 106 -8.26 -11.90 -27.98
N ARG A 107 -7.61 -10.89 -28.60
CA ARG A 107 -8.14 -9.54 -28.84
C ARG A 107 -8.61 -8.84 -27.55
N ALA A 108 -7.79 -8.92 -26.51
CA ALA A 108 -8.11 -8.39 -25.19
C ALA A 108 -6.85 -7.84 -24.50
N PRO A 109 -7.00 -6.96 -23.50
CA PRO A 109 -5.86 -6.56 -22.67
C PRO A 109 -5.25 -7.76 -21.93
N GLU A 110 -3.92 -7.81 -21.86
CA GLU A 110 -3.17 -8.92 -21.28
C GLU A 110 -2.75 -8.64 -19.82
N ASN A 111 -2.54 -7.36 -19.48
CA ASN A 111 -2.17 -6.93 -18.14
C ASN A 111 -3.09 -5.88 -17.53
N PRO A 112 -4.42 -6.11 -17.51
CA PRO A 112 -5.33 -5.20 -16.85
C PRO A 112 -5.05 -5.15 -15.35
N VAL A 113 -5.48 -4.06 -14.71
CA VAL A 113 -5.45 -3.88 -13.25
C VAL A 113 -6.81 -3.39 -12.81
N ASN A 114 -7.42 -4.10 -11.87
CA ASN A 114 -8.55 -3.66 -11.09
C ASN A 114 -8.16 -3.85 -9.63
N SER A 115 -8.04 -2.76 -8.88
CA SER A 115 -7.59 -2.81 -7.47
C SER A 115 -8.42 -1.92 -6.58
N ILE A 116 -8.50 -2.31 -5.31
CA ILE A 116 -9.07 -1.51 -4.24
C ILE A 116 -8.17 -1.62 -3.01
N SER A 117 -7.89 -0.46 -2.39
CA SER A 117 -7.10 -0.36 -1.17
C SER A 117 -7.89 0.41 -0.12
N LEU A 118 -8.12 -0.20 1.04
CA LEU A 118 -8.81 0.39 2.18
C LEU A 118 -7.89 0.37 3.39
N ARG A 119 -7.62 1.54 3.96
CA ARG A 119 -6.82 1.70 5.17
C ARG A 119 -7.64 2.38 6.25
N GLY A 120 -7.56 1.85 7.46
CA GLY A 120 -8.13 2.42 8.68
C GLY A 120 -7.06 2.54 9.75
N LYS A 121 -7.04 3.67 10.45
CA LYS A 121 -6.13 3.92 11.57
C LYS A 121 -6.85 4.55 12.74
N LEU A 122 -6.43 4.17 13.94
CA LEU A 122 -6.84 4.78 15.20
C LEU A 122 -5.61 5.17 16.02
N LEU A 123 -5.68 6.35 16.63
CA LEU A 123 -4.72 6.85 17.60
C LEU A 123 -5.46 7.13 18.90
N TRP A 124 -5.03 6.50 19.98
CA TRP A 124 -5.63 6.66 21.31
C TRP A 124 -4.61 7.15 22.33
N THR A 125 -4.85 8.33 22.89
CA THR A 125 -4.07 9.01 23.93
C THR A 125 -5.01 9.37 25.10
N PRO A 126 -5.43 8.40 25.93
CA PRO A 126 -6.42 8.62 26.97
C PRO A 126 -5.95 9.62 28.03
N ALA A 127 -6.79 10.61 28.35
CA ALA A 127 -6.48 11.62 29.35
C ALA A 127 -6.31 11.02 30.77
N MET A 128 -6.97 9.90 31.04
CA MET A 128 -6.87 9.17 32.32
C MET A 128 -5.52 8.48 32.53
N LEU A 129 -4.73 8.26 31.47
CA LEU A 129 -3.44 7.58 31.53
C LEU A 129 -2.39 8.40 30.76
N SER A 130 -1.96 9.50 31.38
CA SER A 130 -0.95 10.38 30.80
C SER A 130 0.32 9.61 30.40
N GLY A 131 0.82 9.88 29.20
CA GLY A 131 2.00 9.23 28.63
C GLY A 131 1.73 7.89 27.93
N PHE A 132 0.48 7.39 27.94
CA PHE A 132 0.08 6.24 27.14
C PHE A 132 -0.39 6.65 25.74
N GLU A 133 0.02 5.88 24.75
CA GLU A 133 -0.40 6.00 23.36
C GLU A 133 -0.61 4.60 22.78
N ALA A 134 -1.73 4.39 22.09
CA ALA A 134 -1.97 3.18 21.32
C ALA A 134 -2.31 3.55 19.87
N ARG A 135 -1.71 2.83 18.92
CA ARG A 135 -2.02 2.97 17.49
C ARG A 135 -2.44 1.64 16.93
N LEU A 136 -3.61 1.62 16.30
CA LEU A 136 -4.11 0.47 15.56
C LEU A 136 -4.17 0.85 14.08
N ASN A 137 -3.56 0.04 13.22
CA ASN A 137 -3.66 0.18 11.78
C ASN A 137 -4.25 -1.09 11.19
N TYR A 138 -5.09 -0.93 10.18
CA TYR A 138 -5.62 -2.02 9.37
C TYR A 138 -5.60 -1.61 7.90
N HIS A 139 -5.20 -2.54 7.04
CA HIS A 139 -5.14 -2.36 5.60
C HIS A 139 -5.72 -3.60 4.93
N HIS A 140 -6.77 -3.41 4.17
CA HIS A 140 -7.29 -4.39 3.22
C HIS A 140 -6.92 -3.96 1.80
N PHE A 141 -6.39 -4.90 1.02
CA PHE A 141 -6.05 -4.69 -0.38
C PHE A 141 -6.50 -5.87 -1.21
N HIS A 142 -7.21 -5.58 -2.28
CA HIS A 142 -7.60 -6.57 -3.27
C HIS A 142 -7.20 -6.07 -4.66
N THR A 143 -6.61 -6.95 -5.46
CA THR A 143 -6.46 -6.70 -6.89
C THR A 143 -6.70 -7.95 -7.73
N LYS A 144 -7.34 -7.73 -8.86
CA LYS A 144 -7.43 -8.68 -9.95
C LYS A 144 -6.84 -8.06 -11.21
N GLY A 145 -6.04 -8.83 -11.93
CA GLY A 145 -5.37 -8.31 -13.11
C GLY A 145 -4.68 -9.38 -13.95
N GLY A 146 -3.84 -8.94 -14.87
CA GLY A 146 -2.98 -9.85 -15.62
C GLY A 146 -1.99 -10.58 -14.72
N TYR A 147 -1.46 -11.68 -15.23
CA TYR A 147 -0.47 -12.45 -14.49
C TYR A 147 0.87 -11.69 -14.35
N ARG A 148 1.54 -11.85 -13.19
CA ARG A 148 2.79 -11.14 -12.85
C ARG A 148 3.89 -11.29 -13.91
N PHE A 149 3.92 -12.42 -14.63
CA PHE A 149 4.95 -12.73 -15.63
C PHE A 149 4.38 -12.71 -17.06
N THR A 150 3.49 -11.78 -17.36
CA THR A 150 3.06 -11.56 -18.74
C THR A 150 4.28 -11.21 -19.61
N TYR A 151 4.55 -12.06 -20.60
CA TYR A 151 5.60 -11.83 -21.59
C TYR A 151 5.04 -11.05 -22.78
N ALA A 152 5.73 -9.98 -23.16
CA ALA A 152 5.52 -9.34 -24.46
C ALA A 152 6.35 -10.07 -25.53
N ASP A 153 5.80 -10.24 -26.72
CA ASP A 153 6.51 -10.77 -27.88
C ASP A 153 7.60 -9.78 -28.32
N ARG A 154 8.86 -10.19 -28.16
CA ARG A 154 10.02 -9.36 -28.49
C ARG A 154 10.45 -9.46 -29.96
N ASN A 155 9.82 -10.34 -30.74
CA ASN A 155 10.14 -10.51 -32.16
C ASN A 155 9.46 -9.45 -33.04
N GLN A 156 8.59 -8.60 -32.47
CA GLN A 156 7.94 -7.52 -33.21
C GLN A 156 8.84 -6.27 -33.25
N PRO A 157 8.97 -5.60 -34.42
CA PRO A 157 9.84 -4.43 -34.59
C PRO A 157 9.55 -3.28 -33.62
N ASP A 158 8.31 -3.14 -33.15
CA ASP A 158 7.80 -2.06 -32.30
C ASP A 158 7.45 -2.52 -30.87
N TYR A 159 7.99 -3.66 -30.40
CA TYR A 159 7.61 -4.24 -29.09
C TYR A 159 7.79 -3.29 -27.90
N GLN A 160 8.69 -2.30 -28.00
CA GLN A 160 8.95 -1.32 -26.95
C GLN A 160 7.80 -0.32 -26.82
N ASP A 161 7.13 0.02 -27.93
CA ASP A 161 6.06 1.01 -27.97
C ASP A 161 4.68 0.34 -27.96
N ASN A 162 4.55 -0.84 -28.58
CA ASN A 162 3.32 -1.62 -28.66
C ASN A 162 3.57 -3.08 -28.25
N PRO A 163 3.76 -3.35 -26.94
CA PRO A 163 3.98 -4.71 -26.49
C PRO A 163 2.71 -5.55 -26.70
N THR A 164 2.88 -6.65 -27.42
CA THR A 164 1.79 -7.59 -27.70
C THR A 164 2.03 -8.95 -27.07
N ASN A 165 0.97 -9.70 -26.81
CA ASN A 165 1.02 -11.09 -26.38
C ASN A 165 0.22 -11.96 -27.36
N SER A 166 0.70 -13.17 -27.64
CA SER A 166 0.08 -14.10 -28.59
C SER A 166 -0.46 -15.38 -27.95
N SER A 167 -0.41 -15.48 -26.61
CA SER A 167 -0.97 -16.60 -25.85
C SER A 167 -2.44 -16.80 -26.21
N ASN A 168 -2.80 -18.04 -26.49
CA ASN A 168 -4.18 -18.46 -26.68
C ASN A 168 -4.91 -18.67 -25.35
N ASP A 169 -4.17 -18.91 -24.26
CA ASP A 169 -4.73 -19.11 -22.93
C ASP A 169 -4.73 -17.81 -22.11
N PRO A 170 -5.84 -17.48 -21.43
CA PRO A 170 -5.88 -16.36 -20.51
C PRO A 170 -5.03 -16.65 -19.27
N ASN A 171 -4.30 -15.63 -18.82
CA ASN A 171 -3.65 -15.64 -17.52
C ASN A 171 -4.26 -14.52 -16.66
N SER A 172 -4.31 -14.73 -15.35
CA SER A 172 -4.74 -13.69 -14.42
C SER A 172 -4.11 -13.91 -13.06
N SER A 173 -4.00 -12.83 -12.30
CA SER A 173 -3.68 -12.87 -10.88
C SER A 173 -4.87 -12.32 -10.11
N ASP A 174 -5.16 -12.94 -8.98
CA ASP A 174 -6.13 -12.47 -7.99
C ASP A 174 -5.42 -12.48 -6.65
N VAL A 175 -5.36 -11.33 -5.99
CA VAL A 175 -4.60 -11.11 -4.78
C VAL A 175 -5.50 -10.43 -3.78
N ASP A 176 -5.62 -11.05 -2.61
CA ASP A 176 -6.34 -10.52 -1.46
C ASP A 176 -5.39 -10.48 -0.28
N ALA A 177 -5.39 -9.36 0.45
CA ALA A 177 -4.50 -9.17 1.58
C ALA A 177 -5.10 -8.30 2.67
N ASP A 178 -4.91 -8.78 3.90
CA ASP A 178 -5.21 -8.05 5.12
C ASP A 178 -3.94 -7.90 5.95
N GLN A 179 -3.68 -6.70 6.41
CA GLN A 179 -2.57 -6.38 7.31
C GLN A 179 -3.10 -5.59 8.50
N ALA A 180 -2.69 -5.97 9.72
CA ALA A 180 -3.02 -5.25 10.93
C ALA A 180 -1.78 -5.07 11.81
N THR A 181 -1.62 -3.90 12.43
CA THR A 181 -0.56 -3.61 13.39
C THR A 181 -1.10 -2.89 14.61
N LEU A 182 -0.56 -3.21 15.79
CA LEU A 182 -0.90 -2.58 17.06
C LEU A 182 0.39 -2.13 17.75
N ASP A 183 0.61 -0.82 17.86
CA ASP A 183 1.73 -0.23 18.59
C ASP A 183 1.22 0.34 19.92
N LEU A 184 1.81 -0.11 21.03
CA LEU A 184 1.49 0.39 22.36
C LEU A 184 2.73 1.05 22.96
N ARG A 185 2.59 2.29 23.43
CA ARG A 185 3.66 3.07 24.04
C ARG A 185 3.26 3.62 25.38
N TYR A 186 4.18 3.58 26.34
CA TYR A 186 3.99 4.22 27.65
C TYR A 186 5.27 4.95 28.08
N ARG A 187 5.16 6.25 28.35
CA ARG A 187 6.26 7.08 28.85
C ARG A 187 6.32 7.02 30.37
N LEU A 188 7.43 6.52 30.92
CA LEU A 188 7.64 6.31 32.35
C LEU A 188 8.23 7.54 33.07
N GLY A 189 8.62 8.59 32.32
CA GLY A 189 9.37 9.73 32.85
C GLY A 189 10.90 9.50 32.84
N GLY A 190 11.69 10.55 33.10
CA GLY A 190 13.16 10.44 33.16
C GLY A 190 13.86 10.04 31.83
N GLY A 191 13.16 10.18 30.69
CA GLY A 191 13.67 9.76 29.37
C GLY A 191 13.38 8.30 29.00
N PHE A 192 12.71 7.53 29.86
CA PHE A 192 12.40 6.12 29.61
C PHE A 192 11.00 5.91 29.01
N SER A 193 10.88 4.95 28.11
CA SER A 193 9.60 4.52 27.49
C SER A 193 9.55 3.01 27.31
N LEU A 194 8.36 2.43 27.45
CA LEU A 194 8.05 1.05 27.06
C LEU A 194 7.31 1.07 25.73
N THR A 195 7.68 0.16 24.82
CA THR A 195 7.04 0.00 23.51
C THR A 195 6.80 -1.48 23.24
N ALA A 196 5.60 -1.82 22.77
CA ALA A 196 5.26 -3.12 22.23
C ALA A 196 4.78 -2.92 20.78
N LEU A 197 5.34 -3.73 19.86
CA LEU A 197 5.09 -3.71 18.41
C LEU A 197 4.42 -5.01 17.97
#